data_AF-A0A9P4L6Z4-F1
#
_entry.id   AF-A0A9P4L6Z4-F1
#
_cell.length_a   1.000
_cell.length_b   1.000
_cell.length_c   1.000
_cell.angle_alpha   90.00
_cell.angle_beta   90.00
_cell.angle_gamma   90.00
#
_symmetry.space_group_name_H-M   'P 1'
#
loop_
_entity.id
_entity.type
_entity.pdbx_description
1 polymer ?
#
loop_
_entity_poly.entity_id
_entity_poly.type
_entity_poly.pdbx_seq_one_letter_code
_entity_poly.pdbx_strand_id
1 'polypeptide(L)'
;MATTTAKQYTRLLSLWPKDALRPNLPFTRAIEHRAAPYGVQPLTPVPHVDAKPTPSTPPHPKPKPSAQPNPQLEQAQLNALYSLLEDRYTKKYALSPRVLRPTSAPDHYTNLMDEIERAPQKTWWGAKMDEWRMKIRWS
;
A
#
# COMPACT_ATOMS: atom_id res chain seq x y z
N MET A 1 -20.87 4.86 -18.50
CA MET A 1 -20.46 3.99 -17.36
C MET A 1 -19.00 4.17 -16.95
N ALA A 2 -18.03 4.29 -17.86
CA ALA A 2 -16.62 4.50 -17.50
C ALA A 2 -16.35 5.71 -16.59
N THR A 3 -17.14 6.78 -16.72
CA THR A 3 -16.99 8.01 -15.91
C THR A 3 -17.34 7.83 -14.43
N THR A 4 -18.24 6.90 -14.05
CA THR A 4 -18.56 6.67 -12.63
C THR A 4 -17.49 5.83 -11.93
N THR A 5 -16.98 4.80 -12.62
CA THR A 5 -15.88 3.95 -12.14
C THR A 5 -14.61 4.76 -11.93
N ALA A 6 -14.25 5.61 -12.90
CA ALA A 6 -13.10 6.50 -12.78
C ALA A 6 -13.22 7.44 -11.57
N LYS A 7 -14.39 8.08 -11.38
CA LYS A 7 -14.65 8.95 -10.22
C LYS A 7 -14.52 8.21 -8.89
N GLN A 8 -15.04 6.99 -8.81
CA GLN A 8 -14.94 6.15 -7.61
C GLN A 8 -13.48 5.80 -7.29
N TYR A 9 -12.67 5.48 -8.30
CA TYR A 9 -11.24 5.24 -8.12
C TYR A 9 -10.48 6.50 -7.71
N THR A 10 -10.75 7.65 -8.33
CA THR A 10 -10.13 8.92 -7.93
C THR A 10 -10.44 9.26 -6.47
N ARG A 11 -11.70 9.10 -6.05
CA ARG A 11 -12.09 9.28 -4.65
C ARG A 11 -11.37 8.28 -3.74
N LEU A 12 -11.28 7.02 -4.16
CA LEU A 12 -10.62 5.99 -3.37
C LEU A 12 -9.14 6.29 -3.18
N LEU A 13 -8.44 6.66 -4.25
CA LEU A 13 -7.02 7.03 -4.22
C LEU A 13 -6.75 8.26 -3.32
N SER A 14 -7.63 9.26 -3.34
CA SER A 14 -7.48 10.46 -2.50
C SER A 14 -7.71 10.20 -1.01
N LEU A 15 -8.59 9.26 -0.67
CA LEU A 15 -8.91 8.91 0.72
C LEU A 15 -8.02 7.80 1.27
N TRP A 16 -7.33 7.04 0.42
CA TRP A 16 -6.56 5.88 0.85
C TRP A 16 -5.41 6.29 1.78
N PRO A 17 -5.23 5.62 2.94
CA PRO A 17 -4.15 5.95 3.86
C PRO A 17 -2.78 5.66 3.24
N LYS A 18 -1.78 6.45 3.64
CA LYS A 18 -0.38 6.24 3.24
C LYS A 18 0.21 5.10 4.08
N ASP A 19 0.77 4.10 3.41
CA ASP A 19 1.46 2.98 4.07
C ASP A 19 2.91 3.38 4.39
N ALA A 20 3.17 3.78 5.64
CA ALA A 20 4.49 4.19 6.10
C ALA A 20 5.50 3.02 6.20
N LEU A 21 5.01 1.79 6.37
CA LEU A 21 5.87 0.61 6.54
C LEU A 21 6.41 0.11 5.20
N ARG A 22 5.73 0.42 4.09
CA ARG A 22 6.10 -0.02 2.74
C ARG A 22 6.08 1.15 1.75
N PRO A 23 7.01 2.11 1.87
CA PRO A 23 7.03 3.31 1.02
C PRO A 23 7.23 3.00 -0.47
N ASN A 24 7.94 1.91 -0.80
CA ASN A 24 8.24 1.52 -2.19
C ASN A 24 7.15 0.63 -2.82
N LEU A 25 6.24 0.08 -2.01
CA LEU A 25 5.21 -0.86 -2.45
C LEU A 25 3.82 -0.51 -1.90
N PRO A 26 3.37 0.75 -2.04
CA PRO A 26 2.08 1.15 -1.50
C PRO A 26 0.94 0.46 -2.26
N PHE A 27 -0.08 0.03 -1.54
CA PHE A 27 -1.28 -0.56 -2.14
C PHE A 27 -1.97 0.40 -3.12
N THR A 28 -1.81 1.71 -2.92
CA THR A 28 -2.22 2.77 -3.86
C THR A 28 -1.74 2.50 -5.28
N ARG A 29 -0.51 1.98 -5.47
CA ARG A 29 0.03 1.64 -6.80
C ARG A 29 -0.75 0.53 -7.49
N ALA A 30 -1.23 -0.46 -6.72
CA ALA A 30 -2.07 -1.54 -7.25
C ALA A 30 -3.46 -1.00 -7.67
N ILE A 31 -4.01 -0.07 -6.90
CA ILE A 31 -5.26 0.62 -7.24
C ILE A 31 -5.08 1.47 -8.51
N GLU A 32 -3.99 2.25 -8.60
CA GLU A 32 -3.66 3.07 -9.79
C GLU A 32 -3.51 2.19 -11.04
N HIS A 33 -2.74 1.10 -10.96
CA HIS A 33 -2.56 0.17 -12.08
C HIS A 33 -3.89 -0.42 -12.56
N ARG A 34 -4.81 -0.74 -11.63
CA ARG A 34 -6.15 -1.23 -11.96
C ARG A 34 -7.06 -0.13 -12.51
N ALA A 35 -6.87 1.11 -12.09
CA ALA A 35 -7.66 2.26 -12.51
C ALA A 35 -7.22 2.85 -13.87
N ALA A 36 -5.99 2.57 -14.31
CA ALA A 36 -5.43 2.99 -15.60
C ALA A 36 -6.33 2.74 -16.82
N PRO A 37 -6.92 1.54 -17.04
CA PRO A 37 -7.83 1.30 -18.18
C PRO A 37 -9.11 2.15 -18.13
N TYR A 38 -9.46 2.71 -16.96
CA TYR A 38 -10.61 3.59 -16.78
C TYR A 38 -10.26 5.09 -16.91
N GLY A 39 -9.01 5.42 -17.26
CA GLY A 39 -8.56 6.79 -17.50
C GLY A 39 -8.23 7.60 -16.24
N VAL A 40 -8.01 6.94 -15.11
CA VAL A 40 -7.63 7.60 -13.85
C VAL A 40 -6.14 7.94 -13.89
N GLN A 41 -5.80 9.21 -13.65
CA GLN A 41 -4.41 9.63 -13.55
C GLN A 41 -3.82 9.20 -12.20
N PRO A 42 -2.58 8.67 -12.18
CA PRO A 42 -1.90 8.32 -10.93
C PRO A 42 -1.66 9.57 -10.08
N LEU A 43 -1.84 9.45 -8.76
CA LEU A 43 -1.61 10.56 -7.82
C LEU A 43 -0.12 10.77 -7.54
N THR A 44 0.70 9.75 -7.78
CA THR A 44 2.15 9.85 -7.67
C THR A 44 2.78 10.00 -9.06
N PRO A 45 3.54 11.08 -9.32
CA PRO A 45 4.48 11.06 -10.42
C PRO A 45 5.45 9.92 -10.14
N VAL A 46 5.50 8.95 -11.04
CA VAL A 46 6.44 7.84 -10.98
C VAL A 46 7.84 8.44 -10.77
N PRO A 47 8.55 8.19 -9.66
CA PRO A 47 9.98 8.36 -9.69
C PRO A 47 10.46 7.38 -10.75
N HIS A 48 11.00 7.90 -11.86
CA HIS A 48 11.85 7.12 -12.73
C HIS A 48 13.02 6.64 -11.87
N VAL A 49 12.87 5.50 -11.19
CA VAL A 49 14.01 4.72 -10.76
C VAL A 49 14.67 4.29 -12.06
N ASP A 50 15.77 4.95 -12.38
CA ASP A 50 16.64 4.65 -13.50
C ASP A 50 16.70 3.14 -13.72
N ALA A 51 16.25 2.72 -14.89
CA ALA A 51 16.47 1.39 -15.40
C ALA A 51 17.98 1.22 -15.64
N LYS A 52 18.73 0.89 -14.59
CA LYS A 52 20.08 0.36 -14.74
C LYS A 52 19.94 -1.11 -15.18
N PRO A 53 20.49 -1.50 -16.34
CA PRO A 53 20.31 -2.84 -16.87
C PRO A 53 21.17 -3.81 -16.06
N THR A 54 20.57 -4.85 -15.47
CA THR A 54 21.29 -6.04 -15.05
C THR A 54 20.66 -7.30 -15.64
N PRO A 55 21.49 -8.30 -15.99
CA PRO A 55 21.13 -9.36 -16.92
C PRO A 55 20.51 -10.56 -16.18
N SER A 56 19.54 -11.19 -16.87
CA SER A 56 19.10 -12.59 -16.70
C SER A 56 18.80 -13.09 -15.28
N THR A 57 17.54 -13.04 -14.89
CA THR A 57 16.94 -13.98 -13.92
C THR A 57 15.82 -14.75 -14.65
N PRO A 58 15.73 -16.09 -14.52
CA PRO A 58 14.73 -16.93 -15.20
C PRO A 58 13.29 -16.52 -14.88
N PRO A 59 12.32 -16.89 -15.75
CA PRO A 59 11.04 -16.21 -15.86
C PRO A 59 10.18 -16.43 -14.62
N HIS A 60 10.19 -15.45 -13.71
CA HIS A 60 9.05 -15.28 -12.81
C HIS A 60 7.83 -15.05 -13.70
N PRO A 61 6.73 -15.81 -13.53
CA PRO A 61 5.52 -15.58 -14.31
C PRO A 61 5.08 -14.14 -14.05
N LYS A 62 5.19 -13.30 -15.09
CA LYS A 62 4.57 -11.99 -15.10
C LYS A 62 3.11 -12.22 -14.67
N PRO A 63 2.61 -11.62 -13.58
CA PRO A 63 1.21 -11.78 -13.22
C PRO A 63 0.39 -11.37 -14.46
N LYS A 64 -0.36 -12.32 -15.01
CA LYS A 64 -1.24 -12.08 -16.15
C LYS A 64 -2.13 -10.89 -15.77
N PRO A 65 -2.21 -9.82 -16.57
CA PRO A 65 -3.21 -8.77 -16.36
C PRO A 65 -4.59 -9.36 -16.65
N SER A 66 -5.19 -10.05 -15.68
CA SER A 66 -6.55 -10.57 -15.77
C SER A 66 -7.51 -9.54 -15.19
N ALA A 67 -7.76 -8.49 -15.95
CA ALA A 67 -8.95 -7.66 -15.77
C ALA A 67 -9.52 -7.39 -17.16
N GLN A 68 -10.10 -8.43 -17.75
CA GLN A 68 -11.15 -8.21 -18.75
C GLN A 68 -12.22 -7.34 -18.05
N PRO A 69 -12.73 -6.27 -18.68
CA PRO A 69 -13.66 -5.34 -18.06
C PRO A 69 -15.03 -6.01 -17.87
N ASN A 70 -15.17 -6.82 -16.82
CA ASN A 70 -16.47 -7.29 -16.36
C ASN A 70 -17.05 -6.24 -15.40
N PRO A 71 -18.08 -5.49 -15.81
CA PRO A 71 -18.60 -4.38 -15.02
C PRO A 71 -19.15 -4.81 -13.66
N GLN A 72 -19.69 -6.03 -13.53
CA GLN A 72 -20.22 -6.53 -12.26
C GLN A 72 -19.09 -6.85 -11.26
N LEU A 73 -18.03 -7.51 -11.73
CA LEU A 73 -16.87 -7.81 -10.89
C LEU A 73 -16.17 -6.52 -10.44
N GLU A 74 -16.10 -5.52 -11.32
CA GLU A 74 -15.50 -4.23 -11.02
C GLU A 74 -16.27 -3.49 -9.90
N GLN A 75 -17.60 -3.49 -9.95
CA GLN A 75 -18.43 -2.92 -8.89
C GLN A 75 -18.25 -3.64 -7.55
N ALA A 76 -18.17 -4.98 -7.56
CA ALA A 76 -17.91 -5.75 -6.35
C ALA A 76 -16.55 -5.43 -5.74
N GLN A 77 -15.52 -5.26 -6.57
CA GLN A 77 -14.16 -4.89 -6.13
C GLN A 77 -14.14 -3.49 -5.53
N LEU A 78 -14.80 -2.52 -6.15
CA LEU A 78 -14.92 -1.17 -5.59
C LEU A 78 -15.65 -1.19 -4.24
N ASN A 79 -16.75 -1.92 -4.12
CA ASN A 79 -17.47 -2.07 -2.86
C ASN A 79 -16.59 -2.69 -1.77
N ALA A 80 -15.79 -3.70 -2.12
CA ALA A 80 -14.83 -4.29 -1.19
C ALA A 80 -13.77 -3.26 -0.75
N LEU A 81 -13.22 -2.47 -1.68
CA LEU A 81 -12.24 -1.43 -1.35
C LEU A 81 -12.84 -0.34 -0.45
N TYR A 82 -14.07 0.12 -0.72
CA TYR A 82 -14.76 1.07 0.17
C TYR A 82 -15.06 0.46 1.54
N SER A 83 -15.46 -0.81 1.59
CA SER A 83 -15.68 -1.52 2.86
C SER A 83 -14.40 -1.65 3.69
N LEU A 84 -13.23 -1.78 3.05
CA LEU A 84 -11.92 -1.75 3.72
C LEU A 84 -11.57 -0.33 4.17
N LEU A 85 -11.74 0.67 3.31
CA LEU A 85 -11.45 2.08 3.62
C LEU A 85 -12.24 2.59 4.84
N GLU A 86 -13.48 2.13 5.00
CA GLU A 86 -14.35 2.53 6.12
C GLU A 86 -14.17 1.67 7.38
N ASP A 87 -13.22 0.73 7.38
CA ASP A 87 -13.01 -0.25 8.45
C ASP A 87 -14.31 -0.99 8.84
N ARG A 88 -15.16 -1.27 7.84
CA ARG A 88 -16.53 -1.76 8.05
C ARG A 88 -16.57 -3.04 8.88
N TYR A 89 -15.61 -3.94 8.65
CA TYR A 89 -15.55 -5.23 9.33
C TYR A 89 -15.01 -5.11 10.75
N THR A 90 -14.06 -4.20 11.00
CA THR A 90 -13.59 -3.86 12.34
C THR A 90 -14.73 -3.32 13.19
N LYS A 91 -15.58 -2.45 12.61
CA LYS A 91 -16.76 -1.90 13.30
C LYS A 91 -17.86 -2.93 13.51
N LYS A 92 -18.15 -3.74 12.49
CA LYS A 92 -19.21 -4.76 12.55
C LYS A 92 -18.89 -5.88 13.55
N TYR A 93 -17.63 -6.27 13.64
CA TYR A 93 -17.16 -7.34 14.51
C TYR A 93 -16.15 -6.79 15.52
N ALA A 94 -16.62 -5.85 16.36
CA ALA A 94 -15.78 -5.23 17.38
C ALA A 94 -15.22 -6.29 18.35
N LEU A 95 -13.89 -6.31 18.48
CA LEU A 95 -13.20 -7.23 19.37
C LEU A 95 -13.31 -6.74 20.82
N SER A 96 -13.53 -7.67 21.75
CA SER A 96 -13.55 -7.31 23.17
C SER A 96 -12.15 -6.84 23.62
N PRO A 97 -12.04 -5.83 24.50
CA PRO A 97 -10.75 -5.35 24.99
C PRO A 97 -9.89 -6.42 25.66
N ARG A 98 -10.54 -7.47 26.21
CA ARG A 98 -9.88 -8.60 26.86
C ARG A 98 -9.08 -9.47 25.88
N VAL A 99 -9.50 -9.55 24.62
CA VAL A 99 -8.75 -10.29 23.58
C VAL A 99 -7.46 -9.54 23.22
N LEU A 100 -7.50 -8.21 23.25
CA LEU A 100 -6.36 -7.34 22.95
C LEU A 100 -5.45 -7.07 24.17
N ARG A 101 -5.75 -7.68 25.33
CA ARG A 101 -4.97 -7.53 26.57
C ARG A 101 -4.79 -8.89 27.24
N PRO A 102 -3.77 -9.68 26.83
CA PRO A 102 -3.55 -11.00 27.40
C PRO A 102 -3.14 -10.88 28.88
N THR A 103 -3.57 -11.83 29.71
CA THR A 103 -3.32 -11.83 31.16
C THR A 103 -1.83 -11.77 31.50
N SER A 104 -0.96 -12.39 30.68
CA SER A 104 0.48 -12.42 30.89
C SER A 104 1.18 -11.09 30.58
N ALA A 105 0.60 -10.25 29.72
CA ALA A 105 1.20 -8.99 29.28
C ALA A 105 0.11 -8.02 28.78
N PRO A 106 -0.56 -7.28 29.67
CA PRO A 106 -1.73 -6.47 29.31
C PRO A 106 -1.42 -5.36 28.30
N ASP A 107 -0.20 -4.85 28.29
CA ASP A 107 0.26 -3.77 27.40
C ASP A 107 1.01 -4.27 26.16
N HIS A 108 0.96 -5.57 25.85
CA HIS A 108 1.72 -6.16 24.74
C HIS A 108 1.41 -5.49 23.39
N TYR A 109 0.13 -5.41 23.03
CA TYR A 109 -0.28 -4.86 21.75
C TYR A 109 -0.15 -3.33 21.69
N THR A 110 -0.28 -2.62 22.81
CA THR A 110 -0.07 -1.16 22.84
C THR A 110 1.40 -0.82 22.59
N ASN A 111 2.31 -1.51 23.27
CA ASN A 111 3.75 -1.34 23.05
C ASN A 111 4.14 -1.71 21.62
N LEU A 112 3.56 -2.78 21.07
CA LEU A 112 3.79 -3.18 19.68
C LEU A 112 3.34 -2.11 18.68
N MET A 113 2.15 -1.51 18.88
CA MET A 113 1.68 -0.43 18.01
C MET A 113 2.57 0.81 18.11
N ASP A 114 2.98 1.20 19.31
CA ASP A 114 3.92 2.31 19.51
C ASP A 114 5.27 2.07 18.82
N GLU A 115 5.77 0.83 18.86
CA GLU A 115 7.00 0.45 18.15
C GLU A 115 6.83 0.51 16.64
N ILE A 116 5.69 0.04 16.11
CA ILE A 116 5.36 0.07 14.69
C ILE A 116 5.24 1.52 14.19
N GLU A 117 4.62 2.42 14.95
CA GLU A 117 4.52 3.84 14.60
C GLU A 117 5.88 4.57 14.62
N ARG A 118 6.78 4.15 15.51
CA ARG A 118 8.16 4.69 15.59
C ARG A 118 9.08 4.09 14.53
N ALA A 119 8.85 2.86 14.06
CA ALA A 119 9.69 2.16 13.11
C ALA A 119 9.97 2.91 11.78
N PRO A 120 8.99 3.53 11.08
CA PRO A 120 9.25 4.26 9.84
C PRO A 120 10.23 5.43 10.01
N GLN A 121 10.29 6.04 11.20
CA GLN A 121 11.28 7.08 11.52
C GLN A 121 12.69 6.51 11.73
N LYS A 122 12.82 5.24 12.12
CA LYS A 122 14.11 4.60 12.44
C LYS A 122 14.85 4.04 11.22
N THR A 123 14.14 3.48 10.23
CA THR A 123 14.77 2.80 9.08
C THR A 123 15.27 3.77 8.01
N TRP A 124 14.70 4.97 7.92
CA TRP A 124 15.07 5.98 6.92
C TRP A 124 16.40 6.69 7.23
N TRP A 125 16.68 7.01 8.49
CA TRP A 125 17.93 7.69 8.87
C TRP A 125 19.15 6.77 8.66
N GLY A 126 19.02 5.47 8.94
CA GLY A 126 20.05 4.47 8.69
C GLY A 126 20.36 4.30 7.21
N ALA A 127 19.33 4.13 6.37
CA ALA A 127 19.51 4.01 4.91
C ALA A 127 20.17 5.26 4.30
N LYS A 128 19.81 6.46 4.78
CA LYS A 128 20.41 7.72 4.33
C LYS A 128 21.84 7.91 4.84
N MET A 129 22.13 7.46 6.06
CA MET A 129 23.49 7.49 6.61
C MET A 129 24.40 6.49 5.87
N ASP A 130 23.88 5.33 5.49
CA ASP A 130 24.61 4.35 4.68
C ASP A 130 24.86 4.88 3.26
N GLU A 131 23.90 5.56 2.64
CA GLU A 131 24.10 6.24 1.35
C GLU A 131 25.18 7.33 1.44
N TRP A 132 25.17 8.14 2.52
CA TRP A 132 26.19 9.16 2.78
C TRP A 132 27.57 8.55 3.03
N ARG A 133 27.66 7.48 3.83
CA ARG A 133 28.92 6.77 4.09
C ARG A 133 29.47 6.11 2.85
N MET A 134 28.61 5.53 2.00
CA MET A 134 29.04 4.99 0.71
C MET A 134 29.55 6.11 -0.19
N LYS A 135 28.90 7.27 -0.27
CA LYS A 135 29.34 8.38 -1.12
C LYS A 135 30.67 9.00 -0.67
N ILE A 136 30.97 9.01 0.62
CA ILE A 136 32.26 9.49 1.19
C ILE A 136 33.39 8.45 0.97
N ARG A 137 33.06 7.16 0.92
CA ARG A 137 34.06 6.10 0.68
C ARG A 137 34.55 6.00 -0.77
N TRP A 138 33.91 6.72 -1.70
CA TRP A 138 34.26 6.77 -3.12
C TRP A 138 34.49 8.21 -3.61
N SER A 139 34.94 9.11 -2.74
CA SER A 139 35.46 10.44 -3.09
C SER A 139 36.89 10.63 -2.60
#